data_AF-A0A354U9V9-F1
#
_entry.id   AF-A0A354U9V9-F1
#
_cell.length_a   1.000
_cell.length_b   1.000
_cell.length_c   1.000
_cell.angle_alpha   90.00
_cell.angle_beta   90.00
_cell.angle_gamma   90.00
#
_symmetry.space_group_name_H-M   'P 1'
#
loop_
_entity.id
_entity.type
_entity.pdbx_description
1 polymer ?
#
loop_
_entity_poly.entity_id
_entity_poly.type
_entity_poly.pdbx_seq_one_letter_code
_entity_poly.pdbx_strand_id
1 'polypeptide(L)'
;MQVKEEFYGDGMPQIHFAGGLVRMDFATFQPDPAGKEPTPEKNFRLVMNMQSFLSTFDTMKKLAERMVEIGVLKRNLTEKVDD
;
A
#
# COMPACT_ATOMS: atom_id res chain seq x y z
N MET A 1 2.48 -15.21 25.39
CA MET A 1 2.71 -14.07 24.49
C MET A 1 1.63 -14.10 23.43
N GLN A 2 0.84 -13.04 23.32
CA GLN A 2 -0.13 -12.91 22.22
C GLN A 2 0.68 -12.55 20.99
N VAL A 3 0.83 -13.51 20.06
CA VAL A 3 1.44 -13.23 18.76
C VAL A 3 0.50 -12.26 18.06
N LYS A 4 1.00 -11.05 17.72
CA LYS A 4 0.22 -10.15 16.88
C LYS A 4 0.11 -10.79 15.49
N GLU A 5 -1.11 -10.95 15.02
CA GLU A 5 -1.37 -11.45 13.67
C GLU A 5 -0.83 -10.42 12.66
N GLU A 6 0.12 -10.84 11.84
CA GLU A 6 0.69 -10.03 10.77
C GLU A 6 0.11 -10.49 9.43
N PHE A 7 -0.28 -9.53 8.59
CA PHE A 7 -0.77 -9.78 7.24
C PHE A 7 0.31 -9.35 6.23
N TYR A 8 0.70 -10.26 5.35
CA TYR A 8 1.63 -9.97 4.26
C TYR A 8 0.86 -9.80 2.95
N GLY A 9 1.20 -8.77 2.19
CA GLY A 9 0.58 -8.45 0.91
C GLY A 9 1.60 -7.83 -0.03
N ASP A 10 1.48 -8.11 -1.32
CA ASP A 10 2.40 -7.61 -2.34
C ASP A 10 2.12 -6.15 -2.72
N GLY A 11 0.90 -5.69 -2.43
CA GLY A 11 0.54 -4.29 -2.63
C GLY A 11 -0.88 -3.94 -2.25
N MET A 12 -1.21 -2.68 -2.47
CA MET A 12 -2.53 -2.09 -2.28
C MET A 12 -3.13 -1.75 -3.64
N PRO A 13 -3.80 -2.69 -4.32
CA PRO A 13 -4.34 -2.47 -5.67
C PRO A 13 -5.42 -1.39 -5.73
N GLN A 14 -6.13 -1.12 -4.63
CA GLN A 14 -7.30 -0.28 -4.67
C GLN A 14 -7.54 0.51 -3.38
N ILE A 15 -7.82 1.81 -3.55
CA ILE A 15 -8.34 2.70 -2.51
C ILE A 15 -9.71 3.21 -2.97
N HIS A 16 -10.72 3.08 -2.11
CA HIS A 16 -12.08 3.55 -2.37
C HIS A 16 -12.56 4.55 -1.34
N PHE A 17 -13.35 5.51 -1.80
CA PHE A 17 -14.05 6.47 -0.95
C PHE A 17 -15.56 6.23 -1.07
N ALA A 18 -16.21 5.83 0.03
CA ALA A 18 -17.65 5.59 0.04
C ALA A 18 -18.23 5.92 1.43
N GLY A 19 -19.24 6.80 1.46
CA GLY A 19 -19.95 7.13 2.71
C GLY A 19 -19.06 7.75 3.79
N GLY A 20 -18.06 8.56 3.41
CA GLY A 20 -17.10 9.17 4.34
C GLY A 20 -16.03 8.21 4.88
N LEU A 21 -16.03 6.96 4.42
CA LEU A 21 -15.02 5.95 4.75
C LEU A 21 -14.04 5.77 3.59
N VAL A 22 -12.79 5.50 3.97
CA VAL A 22 -11.71 5.07 3.10
C VAL A 22 -11.52 3.57 3.28
N ARG A 23 -11.53 2.84 2.16
CA ARG A 23 -11.30 1.39 2.13
C ARG A 23 -10.06 1.11 1.31
N MET A 24 -9.08 0.45 1.91
CA MET A 24 -7.83 0.05 1.27
C MET A 24 -7.82 -1.47 1.17
N ASP A 25 -7.79 -1.98 -0.06
CA ASP A 25 -7.67 -3.41 -0.33
C ASP A 25 -6.20 -3.76 -0.46
N PHE A 26 -5.77 -4.78 0.29
CA PHE A 26 -4.46 -5.39 0.15
C PHE A 26 -4.63 -6.77 -0.49
N ALA A 27 -3.77 -7.08 -1.45
CA ALA A 27 -3.81 -8.34 -2.18
C ALA A 27 -2.42 -8.97 -2.25
N THR A 28 -2.40 -10.30 -2.35
CA THR A 28 -1.24 -11.05 -2.81
C THR A 28 -1.47 -11.51 -4.24
N PHE A 29 -0.42 -11.54 -5.05
CA PHE A 29 -0.45 -12.07 -6.41
C PHE A 29 0.17 -13.47 -6.38
N GLN A 30 -0.67 -14.49 -6.34
CA GLN A 30 -0.19 -15.87 -6.38
C GLN A 30 0.03 -16.30 -7.84
N PRO A 31 1.17 -16.94 -8.17
CA PRO A 31 1.39 -17.48 -9.50
C PRO A 31 0.37 -18.59 -9.78
N ASP A 32 -0.24 -18.56 -10.98
CA ASP A 32 -1.12 -19.64 -11.40
C ASP A 32 -0.26 -20.91 -11.64
N PRO A 33 -0.62 -22.08 -11.07
CA PRO A 33 0.10 -23.34 -11.29
C PRO A 33 0.23 -23.75 -12.76
N ALA A 34 -0.64 -23.24 -13.64
CA ALA A 34 -0.62 -23.45 -15.08
C ALA A 34 0.20 -22.39 -15.86
N GLY A 35 0.94 -21.52 -15.17
CA GLY A 35 1.84 -20.53 -15.80
C GLY A 35 1.13 -19.31 -16.41
N LYS A 36 -0.11 -19.03 -15.98
CA LYS A 36 -0.86 -17.83 -16.38
C LYS A 36 -0.48 -16.62 -15.52
N GLU A 37 -0.93 -15.44 -15.95
CA GLU A 37 -0.75 -14.20 -15.19
C GLU A 37 -1.27 -14.35 -13.74
N PRO A 38 -0.49 -13.91 -12.73
CA PRO A 38 -0.87 -14.00 -11.33
C PRO A 38 -2.22 -13.33 -11.07
N THR A 39 -3.14 -14.03 -10.40
CA THR A 39 -4.44 -13.48 -10.03
C THR A 39 -4.34 -12.82 -8.65
N PRO A 40 -4.79 -11.56 -8.48
CA PRO A 40 -4.81 -10.91 -7.17
C PRO A 40 -5.83 -11.56 -6.24
N GLU A 41 -5.35 -12.13 -5.14
CA GLU A 41 -6.18 -12.63 -4.04
C GLU A 41 -6.27 -11.55 -2.95
N LYS A 42 -7.49 -11.06 -2.68
CA LYS A 42 -7.73 -10.02 -1.67
C LYS A 42 -7.75 -10.65 -0.28
N ASN A 43 -6.66 -10.52 0.45
CA ASN A 43 -6.50 -11.17 1.76
C ASN A 43 -6.92 -10.27 2.92
N PHE A 44 -6.89 -8.95 2.74
CA PHE A 44 -7.13 -8.01 3.83
C PHE A 44 -7.71 -6.69 3.32
N ARG A 45 -8.68 -6.13 4.07
CA ARG A 45 -9.24 -4.80 3.81
C ARG A 45 -9.15 -3.95 5.07
N LEU A 46 -8.44 -2.84 4.97
CA LEU A 46 -8.42 -1.82 6.01
C LEU A 46 -9.50 -0.77 5.72
N VAL A 47 -10.38 -0.53 6.69
CA VAL A 47 -11.41 0.50 6.60
C VAL A 47 -11.19 1.53 7.69
N MET A 48 -11.15 2.81 7.32
CA MET A 48 -10.98 3.92 8.26
C MET A 48 -11.77 5.15 7.82
N ASN A 49 -11.99 6.09 8.74
CA ASN A 49 -12.60 7.38 8.38
C ASN A 49 -11.59 8.30 7.67
N MET A 50 -12.10 9.34 7.03
CA MET A 50 -11.27 10.30 6.27
C MET A 50 -10.19 10.96 7.13
N GLN A 51 -10.52 11.33 8.37
CA GLN A 51 -9.56 12.00 9.27
C GLN A 51 -8.37 11.10 9.61
N SER A 52 -8.64 9.83 9.91
CA SER A 52 -7.61 8.83 10.21
C SER A 52 -6.74 8.54 8.99
N PHE A 53 -7.36 8.49 7.81
CA PHE A 53 -6.64 8.33 6.55
C PHE A 53 -5.67 9.49 6.32
N LEU A 54 -6.12 10.74 6.43
CA LEU A 54 -5.27 11.93 6.23
C LEU A 54 -4.10 11.98 7.22
N SER A 55 -4.35 11.66 8.50
CA SER A 55 -3.31 11.59 9.52
C SER A 55 -2.28 10.48 9.23
N THR A 56 -2.76 9.31 8.79
CA THR A 56 -1.90 8.18 8.39
C THR A 56 -1.04 8.55 7.19
N PHE A 57 -1.63 9.18 6.18
CA PHE A 57 -0.92 9.62 4.98
C PHE A 57 0.16 10.66 5.29
N ASP A 58 -0.14 11.67 6.13
CA ASP A 58 0.85 12.65 6.58
C ASP A 58 2.02 12.00 7.32
N THR A 59 1.73 11.00 8.16
CA THR A 59 2.76 10.21 8.86
C THR A 59 3.66 9.45 7.87
N MET A 60 3.05 8.79 6.88
CA MET A 60 3.80 8.09 5.82
C MET A 60 4.67 9.05 5.01
N LYS A 61 4.15 10.24 4.68
CA LYS A 61 4.90 11.28 3.95
C LYS A 61 6.13 11.75 4.74
N LYS A 62 5.94 12.10 6.02
CA LYS A 62 7.05 12.54 6.90
C LYS A 62 8.12 11.46 7.05
N LEU A 63 7.71 10.19 7.16
CA LEU A 63 8.64 9.07 7.20
C LEU A 63 9.44 8.96 5.90
N ALA A 64 8.77 9.02 4.74
CA ALA A 64 9.44 8.98 3.44
C ALA A 64 10.43 10.14 3.25
N GLU A 65 10.06 11.36 3.66
CA GLU A 65 10.95 12.53 3.63
C GLU A 65 12.21 12.30 4.48
N ARG A 66 12.05 11.78 5.71
CA ARG A 66 13.20 11.43 6.55
C ARG A 66 14.09 10.37 5.91
N MET A 67 13.51 9.34 5.28
CA MET A 67 14.27 8.30 4.61
C MET A 67 15.10 8.86 3.44
N VAL A 68 14.60 9.89 2.76
CA VAL A 68 15.38 10.61 1.74
C VAL A 68 16.52 11.40 2.39
N GLU A 69 16.24 12.15 3.46
CA GLU A 69 17.24 12.99 4.14
C GLU A 69 18.45 12.19 4.61
N ILE A 70 18.23 10.97 5.13
CA ILE A 70 19.30 10.07 5.58
C ILE A 70 19.94 9.26 4.44
N GLY A 71 19.50 9.47 3.20
CA GLY A 71 20.05 8.83 1.99
C GLY A 71 19.62 7.38 1.77
N VAL A 72 18.66 6.86 2.54
CA VAL A 72 18.13 5.48 2.38
C VAL A 72 17.21 5.37 1.16
N LEU A 73 16.46 6.44 0.83
CA LEU A 73 15.55 6.48 -0.31
C LEU A 73 15.98 7.56 -1.32
N LYS A 74 16.03 7.22 -2.62
CA LYS A 74 16.28 8.18 -3.70
C LYS A 74 14.95 8.75 -4.22
N ARG A 75 14.87 10.07 -4.43
CA ARG A 75 13.69 10.74 -5.02
C ARG A 75 13.61 10.54 -6.55
N ASN A 76 13.61 9.30 -7.03
CA ASN A 76 13.35 9.03 -8.45
C ASN A 76 11.91 8.52 -8.59
N LEU A 77 10.95 9.44 -8.58
CA LEU A 77 9.54 9.15 -8.91
C LEU A 77 9.09 9.81 -10.22
N THR A 78 10.02 10.37 -11.00
CA THR A 78 9.71 10.89 -12.35
C THR A 78 10.98 10.98 -13.18
N GLU A 79 11.52 9.83 -13.61
CA GLU A 79 12.09 9.84 -14.97
C GLU A 79 10.86 9.77 -15.87
N LYS A 80 10.53 10.90 -16.51
CA LYS A 80 9.76 10.83 -17.73
C LYS A 80 10.47 9.83 -18.63
N VAL A 81 9.77 8.79 -19.04
CA VAL A 81 10.13 8.10 -20.27
C VAL A 81 9.88 9.16 -21.34
N ASP A 82 10.93 9.88 -21.73
CA ASP A 82 10.88 10.72 -22.93
C ASP A 82 10.61 9.79 -24.14
N ASP A 83 9.60 10.19 -24.93
CA ASP A 83 8.93 9.55 -26.09
C ASP A 83 9.50 8.26 -26.70
#